data_AF-X5Q256-F1
#
_entry.id   AF-X5Q256-F1
#
_cell.length_a   1.000
_cell.length_b   1.000
_cell.length_c   1.000
_cell.angle_alpha   90.00
_cell.angle_beta   90.00
_cell.angle_gamma   90.00
#
_symmetry.space_group_name_H-M   'P 1'
#
loop_
_entity.id
_entity.type
_entity.pdbx_description
1 polymer ?
#
loop_
_entity_poly.entity_id
_entity_poly.type
_entity_poly.pdbx_seq_one_letter_code
_entity_poly.pdbx_strand_id
1 'polypeptide(L)'
;MCNLYNITTSQEAIRQWTRALRDILGNLEPSIDIYPNQPGPVVRNAPDGERELANLLWGMPTPLERVKGKADYGTTNIRNPQYGHWQQYLGIENRCVVPVT
;
A
#
# COMPACT_ATOMS: atom_id res chain seq x y z
N MET A 1 6.84 -0.47 -15.35
CA MET A 1 5.83 0.05 -14.40
C MET A 1 4.94 -1.11 -14.07
N CYS A 2 4.69 -1.34 -12.78
CA CYS A 2 3.72 -2.34 -12.37
C CYS A 2 2.39 -1.63 -12.13
N ASN A 3 1.34 -2.03 -12.85
CA ASN A 3 -0.04 -1.55 -12.66
C ASN A 3 -1.01 -2.75 -12.52
N LEU A 4 -0.47 -3.93 -12.21
CA LEU A 4 -1.19 -5.15 -11.90
C LEU A 4 -0.20 -6.05 -11.17
N TYR A 5 -0.59 -6.54 -9.99
CA TYR A 5 0.12 -7.58 -9.30
C TYR A 5 -0.88 -8.54 -8.65
N ASN A 6 -0.39 -9.74 -8.33
CA ASN A 6 -1.20 -10.78 -7.71
C ASN A 6 -0.61 -11.16 -6.36
N ILE A 7 -1.49 -11.59 -5.45
CA ILE A 7 -1.11 -12.20 -4.18
C ILE A 7 -1.73 -13.59 -4.15
N THR A 8 -0.88 -14.62 -4.19
CA THR A 8 -1.26 -16.03 -4.14
C THR A 8 -1.04 -16.68 -2.76
N THR A 9 -0.58 -15.91 -1.78
CA THR A 9 -0.20 -16.43 -0.46
C THR A 9 -1.27 -16.19 0.60
N SER A 10 -1.17 -16.90 1.71
CA SER A 10 -2.11 -16.79 2.82
C SER A 10 -1.81 -15.58 3.72
N GLN A 11 -2.85 -15.10 4.40
CA GLN A 11 -2.75 -14.04 5.41
C GLN A 11 -1.75 -14.41 6.52
N GLU A 12 -1.76 -15.68 6.94
CA GLU A 12 -0.85 -16.18 7.97
C GLU A 12 0.62 -16.15 7.51
N ALA A 13 0.89 -16.49 6.24
CA ALA A 13 2.24 -16.41 5.68
C ALA A 13 2.75 -14.96 5.63
N ILE A 14 1.88 -14.01 5.25
CA ILE A 14 2.20 -12.57 5.27
C ILE A 14 2.53 -12.14 6.71
N ARG A 15 1.73 -12.53 7.70
CA ARG A 15 1.99 -12.19 9.12
C ARG A 15 3.31 -12.75 9.61
N GLN A 16 3.61 -14.01 9.30
CA GLN A 16 4.85 -14.68 9.74
C GLN A 16 6.11 -14.00 9.18
N TRP A 17 6.14 -13.69 7.88
CA TRP A 17 7.34 -13.12 7.26
C TRP A 17 7.53 -11.64 7.57
N THR A 18 6.44 -10.90 7.72
CA THR A 18 6.51 -9.45 8.04
C THR A 18 6.59 -9.18 9.54
N ARG A 19 6.32 -10.19 10.37
CA ARG A 19 6.16 -10.09 11.83
C ARG A 19 5.10 -9.06 12.22
N ALA A 20 4.01 -9.02 11.44
CA ALA A 20 2.85 -8.18 11.75
C ALA A 20 2.14 -8.73 13.00
N LEU A 21 2.06 -7.91 14.04
CA LEU A 21 1.47 -8.28 15.33
C LEU A 21 -0.04 -8.09 15.32
N ARG A 22 -0.50 -7.07 14.60
CA ARG A 22 -1.91 -6.72 14.46
C ARG A 22 -2.41 -7.03 13.06
N ASP A 23 -3.60 -7.60 12.99
CA ASP A 23 -4.27 -7.91 11.74
C ASP A 23 -5.65 -7.26 11.74
N ILE A 24 -5.81 -6.23 10.92
CA ILE A 24 -7.06 -5.50 10.72
C ILE A 24 -7.56 -5.63 9.28
N LEU A 25 -6.99 -6.56 8.50
CA LEU A 25 -7.28 -6.76 7.09
C LEU A 25 -8.70 -7.30 6.87
N GLY A 26 -9.16 -8.19 7.77
CA GLY A 26 -10.35 -9.01 7.58
C GLY A 26 -10.01 -10.36 6.97
N ASN A 27 -10.79 -10.80 5.97
CA ASN A 27 -10.54 -12.03 5.22
C ASN A 27 -9.72 -11.73 3.96
N LEU A 28 -8.55 -12.35 3.81
CA LEU A 28 -7.79 -12.32 2.54
C LEU A 28 -8.21 -13.49 1.65
N GLU A 29 -8.59 -13.20 0.41
CA GLU A 29 -8.85 -14.24 -0.58
C GLU A 29 -7.55 -14.98 -0.96
N PRO A 30 -7.60 -16.30 -1.23
CA PRO A 30 -6.39 -17.09 -1.54
C PRO A 30 -5.61 -16.63 -2.77
N SER A 31 -6.28 -15.99 -3.73
CA SER A 31 -5.66 -15.35 -4.90
C SER A 31 -6.43 -14.11 -5.26
N ILE A 32 -5.77 -12.96 -5.29
CA ILE A 32 -6.38 -11.68 -5.64
C ILE A 32 -5.49 -10.91 -6.63
N ASP A 33 -6.09 -10.49 -7.73
CA ASP A 33 -5.49 -9.54 -8.67
C ASP A 33 -5.80 -8.12 -8.21
N ILE A 34 -4.75 -7.33 -8.00
CA ILE A 34 -4.88 -5.97 -7.48
C ILE A 34 -4.55 -4.98 -8.59
N TYR A 35 -5.52 -4.11 -8.90
CA TYR A 35 -5.42 -3.05 -9.89
C TYR A 35 -5.31 -1.67 -9.23
N PRO A 36 -4.88 -0.63 -9.98
CA PRO A 36 -4.86 0.75 -9.50
C PRO A 36 -6.22 1.17 -8.93
N ASN A 37 -6.19 1.99 -7.88
CA ASN A 37 -7.39 2.49 -7.20
C ASN A 37 -8.28 1.38 -6.60
N GLN A 38 -7.70 0.21 -6.27
CA GLN A 38 -8.35 -0.85 -5.51
C GLN A 38 -7.67 -1.06 -4.15
N PRO A 39 -8.40 -1.59 -3.15
CA PRO A 39 -7.80 -2.01 -1.89
C PRO A 39 -6.82 -3.18 -2.12
N GLY A 40 -5.66 -3.10 -1.48
CA GLY A 40 -4.70 -4.21 -1.40
C GLY A 40 -4.16 -4.35 0.02
N PRO A 41 -3.78 -5.58 0.42
CA PRO A 41 -3.17 -5.82 1.72
C PRO A 41 -1.78 -5.16 1.75
N VAL A 42 -1.48 -4.50 2.86
CA VAL A 42 -0.23 -3.79 3.08
C VAL A 42 0.15 -3.94 4.54
N VAL A 43 1.44 -4.15 4.81
CA VAL A 43 1.96 -4.12 6.18
C VAL A 43 2.56 -2.75 6.46
N ARG A 44 1.96 -2.00 7.38
CA ARG A 44 2.39 -0.64 7.75
C ARG A 44 2.78 -0.54 9.21
N ASN A 45 3.49 0.52 9.56
CA ASN A 45 3.72 0.89 10.96
C ASN A 45 2.47 1.59 11.50
N ALA A 46 1.94 1.10 12.62
CA ALA A 46 0.90 1.75 13.36
C ALA A 46 1.47 2.91 14.21
N PRO A 47 0.63 3.87 14.67
CA PRO A 47 1.09 5.00 15.50
C PRO A 47 1.76 4.61 16.82
N ASP A 48 1.48 3.40 17.32
CA ASP A 48 2.07 2.81 18.52
C ASP A 48 3.43 2.13 18.25
N GLY A 49 3.88 2.09 16.99
CA GLY A 49 5.13 1.45 16.57
C GLY A 49 5.01 -0.04 16.27
N GLU A 50 3.84 -0.66 16.47
CA GLU A 50 3.61 -2.04 16.05
C GLU A 50 3.40 -2.13 14.53
N ARG A 51 3.67 -3.30 13.96
CA ARG A 51 3.35 -3.58 12.55
C ARG A 51 1.95 -4.14 12.45
N GLU A 52 1.15 -3.57 11.56
CA GLU A 52 -0.20 -4.04 11.28
C GLU A 52 -0.40 -4.37 9.81
N LEU A 53 -1.13 -5.45 9.56
CA LEU A 53 -1.63 -5.85 8.24
C LEU A 53 -2.99 -5.20 8.02
N ALA A 54 -3.10 -4.36 6.99
CA ALA A 54 -4.29 -3.55 6.70
C ALA A 54 -4.57 -3.47 5.20
N ASN A 55 -5.81 -3.16 4.83
CA ASN A 55 -6.18 -2.88 3.45
C ASN A 55 -6.07 -1.38 3.17
N LEU A 56 -5.28 -1.01 2.15
CA LEU A 56 -5.12 0.38 1.70
C LEU A 56 -5.40 0.48 0.20
N LEU A 57 -5.86 1.65 -0.25
CA LEU A 57 -6.04 1.92 -1.67
C LEU A 57 -4.68 2.03 -2.37
N TRP A 58 -4.51 1.30 -3.48
CA TRP A 58 -3.34 1.46 -4.34
C TRP A 58 -3.46 2.72 -5.20
N GLY A 59 -3.15 3.87 -4.59
CA GLY A 59 -3.15 5.17 -5.23
C GLY A 59 -2.82 6.27 -4.22
N MET A 60 -1.59 6.75 -4.22
CA MET A 60 -1.18 7.88 -3.37
C MET A 60 -1.82 9.18 -3.86
N PRO A 61 -2.09 10.16 -2.99
CA PRO A 61 -2.64 11.45 -3.41
C PRO A 61 -1.81 12.07 -4.54
N THR A 62 -2.45 12.35 -5.67
CA THR A 62 -1.76 12.92 -6.83
C THR A 62 -1.45 14.40 -6.55
N PRO A 63 -0.25 14.90 -6.90
CA PRO A 63 0.04 16.33 -6.82
C PRO A 63 -1.03 17.15 -7.54
N LEU A 64 -1.53 18.23 -6.91
CA LEU A 64 -2.66 19.04 -7.40
C LEU A 64 -2.49 19.47 -8.86
N GLU A 65 -1.27 19.86 -9.25
CA GLU A 65 -0.93 20.28 -10.61
C GLU A 65 -0.94 19.14 -11.65
N ARG A 66 -0.97 17.88 -11.20
CA ARG A 66 -1.01 16.67 -12.04
C ARG A 66 -2.36 15.97 -12.04
N VAL A 67 -3.32 16.42 -11.23
CA VAL A 67 -4.68 15.88 -11.24
C VAL A 67 -5.33 16.21 -12.58
N LYS A 68 -5.88 15.19 -13.25
CA LYS A 68 -6.54 15.33 -14.55
C LYS A 68 -8.04 15.10 -14.40
N GLY A 69 -8.82 16.14 -14.68
CA GLY A 69 -10.29 16.06 -14.61
C GLY A 69 -10.83 16.30 -13.20
N LYS A 70 -12.02 15.77 -12.91
CA LYS A 70 -12.75 16.04 -11.66
C LYS A 70 -12.41 15.10 -10.51
N ALA A 71 -11.72 13.99 -10.77
CA ALA A 71 -11.44 12.94 -9.79
C ALA A 71 -9.95 12.60 -9.80
N ASP A 72 -9.41 12.33 -8.61
CA ASP A 72 -8.06 11.78 -8.43
C ASP A 72 -8.16 10.25 -8.32
N TYR A 73 -7.52 9.55 -9.26
CA TYR A 73 -7.40 8.09 -9.25
C TYR A 73 -6.16 7.60 -8.49
N GLY A 74 -5.35 8.53 -7.99
CA GLY A 74 -4.14 8.27 -7.25
C GLY A 74 -2.92 7.94 -8.12
N THR A 75 -1.75 8.09 -7.53
CA THR A 75 -0.44 7.76 -8.10
C THR A 75 0.01 6.40 -7.59
N THR A 76 0.14 5.42 -8.49
CA THR A 76 0.50 4.02 -8.13
C THR A 76 2.00 3.78 -7.98
N ASN A 77 2.83 4.56 -8.68
CA ASN A 77 4.28 4.36 -8.75
C ASN A 77 5.01 5.72 -8.60
N ILE A 78 5.81 5.87 -7.53
CA ILE A 78 6.61 7.07 -7.27
C ILE A 78 8.05 6.82 -7.71
N ARG A 79 8.49 7.50 -8.78
CA ARG A 79 9.84 7.32 -9.37
C ARG A 79 10.87 8.32 -8.86
N ASN A 80 10.42 9.51 -8.48
CA ASN A 80 11.27 10.57 -7.96
C ASN A 80 10.79 10.98 -6.56
N PRO A 81 11.25 10.29 -5.49
CA PRO A 81 10.85 10.63 -4.13
C PRO A 81 11.36 12.00 -3.67
N GLN A 82 12.36 12.58 -4.36
CA GLN A 82 12.87 13.92 -4.04
C GLN A 82 11.94 15.06 -4.48
N TYR A 83 10.88 14.76 -5.25
CA TYR A 83 9.88 15.76 -5.56
C TYR A 83 9.16 16.21 -4.28
N GLY A 84 9.08 17.53 -4.05
CA GLY A 84 8.62 18.12 -2.78
C GLY A 84 7.28 17.59 -2.27
N HIS A 85 6.34 17.27 -3.18
CA HIS A 85 5.05 16.65 -2.84
C HIS A 85 5.19 15.34 -2.04
N TRP A 86 6.20 14.52 -2.33
CA TRP A 86 6.39 13.21 -1.70
C TRP A 86 7.14 13.25 -0.37
N GLN A 87 7.87 14.34 -0.09
CA GLN A 87 8.76 14.44 1.08
C GLN A 87 8.02 14.20 2.40
N GLN A 88 6.76 14.63 2.49
CA GLN A 88 5.89 14.42 3.66
C GLN A 88 5.59 12.94 3.97
N TYR A 89 5.79 12.03 3.01
CA TYR A 89 5.50 10.60 3.15
C TYR A 89 6.77 9.73 3.26
N LEU A 90 7.97 10.33 3.37
CA LEU A 90 9.23 9.58 3.43
C LEU A 90 9.64 9.17 4.85
N GLY A 91 8.98 9.73 5.86
CA GLY A 91 9.19 9.38 7.27
C GLY A 91 8.89 7.91 7.57
N ILE A 92 9.46 7.40 8.66
CA ILE A 92 9.35 5.98 9.03
C ILE A 92 7.90 5.58 9.32
N GLU A 93 7.11 6.51 9.85
CA GLU A 93 5.69 6.38 10.12
C GLU A 93 4.84 6.13 8.86
N ASN A 94 5.32 6.56 7.69
CA ASN A 94 4.63 6.39 6.41
C ASN A 94 5.15 5.18 5.60
N ARG A 95 6.06 4.38 6.18
CA ARG A 95 6.60 3.21 5.50
C ARG A 95 5.65 2.04 5.59
N CYS A 96 5.55 1.34 4.47
CA CYS A 96 4.83 0.10 4.39
C CYS A 96 5.50 -0.89 3.42
N VAL A 97 5.15 -2.16 3.54
CA VAL A 97 5.55 -3.24 2.65
C VAL A 97 4.30 -3.74 1.96
N VAL A 98 4.31 -3.69 0.64
CA VAL A 98 3.28 -4.30 -0.20
C VAL A 98 3.72 -5.74 -0.51
N PRO A 99 3.04 -6.77 0.02
CA PRO A 99 3.34 -8.15 -0.32
C PRO A 99 2.96 -8.42 -1.78
N VAL A 100 3.88 -9.05 -2.52
CA VAL A 100 3.70 -9.50 -3.90
C VAL A 100 4.30 -10.89 -4.02
N THR A 101 3.66 -11.79 -4.77
CA THR A 101 4.10 -13.18 -5.00
C THR A 101 4.13 -13.54 -6.46
#